data_AF-A0A371YYP4-F1
#
_entry.id   AF-A0A371YYP4-F1
#
_cell.length_a   1.000
_cell.length_b   1.000
_cell.length_c   1.000
_cell.angle_alpha   90.00
_cell.angle_beta   90.00
_cell.angle_gamma   90.00
#
_symmetry.space_group_name_H-M   'P 1'
#
loop_
_entity.id
_entity.type
_entity.pdbx_description
1 polymer ?
#
loop_
_entity_poly.entity_id
_entity_poly.type
_entity_poly.pdbx_seq_one_letter_code
_entity_poly.pdbx_strand_id
1 'polypeptide(L)'
;MPDTLRKIAEADRVKAEIQAVSERLEFMQMTPQNCAALRSLKELVRRELPVALDKFYQQVRKTPETRKFFSSEKDIDHAKQAQEGHWGNISDGNFNKDYAARVRRIGMVHARIGLEPRWYMGGYAIILDHLIKAAVKEKLPKRRLFSDSGMSAAEFGEALGSLSKAVMLDMDLAISVYIDEAEKAKLAGQTTAIAKEQGLVCESFGKAMARVASKDLTCEVSGELPKAYHPLRADFNNAVGTLRQSLQSVAQVTGSIEGAIREISCAADDLSRRTL
;
A
#
# COMPACT_ATOMS: atom_id res chain seq x y z
N MET A 1 -11.13 21.08 1.70
CA MET A 1 -11.46 21.19 0.26
C MET A 1 -12.93 21.54 0.13
N PRO A 2 -13.33 22.51 -0.72
CA PRO A 2 -14.74 22.85 -0.95
C PRO A 2 -15.53 21.66 -1.51
N ASP A 3 -16.77 21.50 -1.07
CA ASP A 3 -17.64 20.34 -1.35
C ASP A 3 -17.92 20.12 -2.85
N THR A 4 -17.90 21.20 -3.64
CA THR A 4 -18.05 21.17 -5.11
C THR A 4 -16.87 20.49 -5.82
N LEU A 5 -15.63 20.75 -5.38
CA LEU A 5 -14.43 20.14 -5.98
C LEU A 5 -14.35 18.64 -5.67
N ARG A 6 -14.85 18.23 -4.49
CA ARG A 6 -14.94 16.82 -4.11
C ARG A 6 -15.93 16.06 -5.01
N LYS A 7 -17.10 16.65 -5.29
CA LYS A 7 -18.13 16.05 -6.15
C LYS A 7 -17.67 15.90 -7.61
N ILE A 8 -16.94 16.88 -8.14
CA ILE A 8 -16.37 16.82 -9.50
C ILE A 8 -15.32 15.71 -9.58
N ALA A 9 -14.38 15.67 -8.63
CA ALA A 9 -13.35 14.63 -8.58
C ALA A 9 -13.94 13.21 -8.45
N GLU A 10 -15.03 13.06 -7.71
CA GLU A 10 -15.76 11.79 -7.59
C GLU A 10 -16.43 11.39 -8.91
N ALA A 11 -17.07 12.34 -9.61
CA ALA A 11 -17.71 12.09 -10.90
C ALA A 11 -16.70 11.68 -11.98
N ASP A 12 -15.58 12.39 -12.08
CA ASP A 12 -14.51 12.09 -13.04
C ASP A 12 -13.90 10.71 -12.77
N ARG A 13 -13.72 10.36 -11.50
CA ARG A 13 -13.23 9.04 -11.11
C ARG A 13 -14.20 7.93 -11.48
N VAL A 14 -15.50 8.08 -11.19
CA VAL A 14 -16.52 7.08 -11.57
C VAL A 14 -16.55 6.91 -13.09
N LYS A 15 -16.43 8.00 -13.86
CA LYS A 15 -16.36 7.95 -15.32
C LYS A 15 -15.14 7.15 -15.80
N ALA A 16 -13.96 7.40 -15.24
CA ALA A 16 -12.74 6.68 -15.57
C ALA A 16 -12.85 5.17 -15.22
N GLU A 17 -13.45 4.84 -14.08
CA GLU A 17 -13.68 3.44 -13.67
C GLU A 17 -14.61 2.70 -14.63
N ILE A 18 -15.70 3.34 -15.08
CA ILE A 18 -16.62 2.75 -16.07
C ILE A 18 -15.93 2.56 -17.42
N GLN A 19 -15.16 3.57 -17.86
CA GLN A 19 -14.42 3.52 -19.11
C GLN A 19 -13.40 2.36 -19.10
N ALA A 20 -12.65 2.20 -18.01
CA ALA A 20 -11.67 1.13 -17.84
C ALA A 20 -12.30 -0.27 -17.89
N VAL A 21 -13.53 -0.43 -17.38
CA VAL A 21 -14.29 -1.68 -17.49
C VAL A 21 -14.75 -1.91 -18.94
N SER A 22 -15.25 -0.87 -19.61
CA SER A 22 -15.70 -0.95 -21.00
C SER A 22 -14.60 -1.39 -21.96
N GLU A 23 -13.40 -0.81 -21.83
CA GLU A 23 -12.24 -1.15 -22.66
C GLU A 23 -11.82 -2.62 -22.53
N ARG A 24 -11.86 -3.16 -21.29
CA ARG A 24 -11.56 -4.57 -21.03
C ARG A 24 -12.62 -5.48 -21.64
N LEU A 25 -13.91 -5.13 -21.46
CA LEU A 25 -15.02 -5.89 -22.05
C LEU A 25 -14.89 -5.95 -23.58
N GLU A 26 -14.58 -4.83 -24.21
CA GLU A 26 -14.36 -4.74 -25.66
C GLU A 26 -13.20 -5.62 -26.11
N PHE A 27 -12.04 -5.50 -25.47
CA PHE A 27 -10.85 -6.31 -25.78
C PHE A 27 -11.11 -7.81 -25.66
N MET A 28 -11.86 -8.21 -24.62
CA MET A 28 -12.21 -9.61 -24.37
C MET A 28 -13.38 -10.12 -25.23
N GLN A 29 -13.96 -9.25 -26.08
CA GLN A 29 -15.16 -9.52 -26.86
C GLN A 29 -16.30 -10.03 -25.95
N MET A 30 -16.54 -9.35 -24.83
CA MET A 30 -17.67 -9.60 -23.95
C MET A 30 -18.87 -8.79 -24.46
N THR A 31 -19.59 -9.37 -25.42
CA THR A 31 -20.74 -8.72 -26.08
C THR A 31 -22.02 -8.84 -25.24
N PRO A 32 -23.10 -8.11 -25.57
CA PRO A 32 -24.40 -8.33 -24.95
C PRO A 32 -24.90 -9.79 -25.03
N GLN A 33 -24.56 -10.51 -26.11
CA GLN A 33 -24.85 -11.92 -26.30
C GLN A 33 -24.08 -12.79 -25.30
N ASN A 34 -22.79 -12.51 -25.09
CA ASN A 34 -22.00 -13.17 -24.04
C ASN A 34 -22.60 -12.94 -22.65
N CYS A 35 -23.02 -11.71 -22.34
CA CYS A 35 -23.67 -11.42 -21.07
C CYS A 35 -25.00 -12.17 -20.91
N ALA A 36 -25.78 -12.35 -21.99
CA ALA A 36 -26.99 -13.16 -21.97
C ALA A 36 -26.68 -14.65 -21.77
N ALA A 37 -25.66 -15.17 -22.45
CA ALA A 37 -25.19 -16.54 -22.27
C ALA A 37 -24.68 -16.79 -20.85
N LEU A 38 -23.95 -15.85 -20.25
CA LEU A 38 -23.53 -15.90 -18.84
C LEU A 38 -24.74 -15.99 -17.90
N ARG A 39 -25.76 -15.15 -18.09
CA ARG A 39 -26.97 -15.17 -17.27
C ARG A 39 -27.71 -16.51 -17.30
N SER A 40 -27.59 -17.28 -18.39
CA SER A 40 -28.18 -18.62 -18.45
C SER A 40 -27.58 -19.61 -17.43
N LEU A 41 -26.36 -19.35 -16.94
CA LEU A 41 -25.71 -20.15 -15.89
C LEU A 41 -26.00 -19.64 -14.47
N LYS A 42 -26.75 -18.54 -14.30
CA LYS A 42 -26.95 -17.89 -13.00
C LYS A 42 -27.48 -18.85 -11.93
N GLU A 43 -28.49 -19.66 -12.26
CA GLU A 43 -29.03 -20.61 -11.29
C GLU A 43 -28.06 -21.73 -10.93
N LEU A 44 -27.28 -22.20 -11.91
CA LEU A 44 -26.22 -23.15 -11.66
C LEU A 44 -25.18 -22.57 -10.72
N VAL A 45 -24.69 -21.35 -11.00
CA VAL A 45 -23.73 -20.65 -10.16
C VAL A 45 -24.28 -20.49 -8.75
N ARG A 46 -25.52 -19.98 -8.59
CA ARG A 46 -26.15 -19.79 -7.27
C ARG A 46 -26.22 -21.09 -6.46
N ARG A 47 -26.54 -22.21 -7.11
CA ARG A 47 -26.69 -23.52 -6.43
C ARG A 47 -25.35 -24.16 -6.08
N GLU A 48 -24.36 -24.08 -6.98
CA GLU A 48 -23.08 -24.80 -6.86
C GLU A 48 -22.00 -23.97 -6.16
N LEU A 49 -22.13 -22.65 -6.13
CA LEU A 49 -21.14 -21.75 -5.53
C LEU A 49 -20.90 -22.03 -4.03
N PRO A 50 -21.91 -22.28 -3.16
CA PRO A 50 -21.64 -22.60 -1.76
C PRO A 50 -20.72 -23.81 -1.60
N VAL A 51 -20.86 -24.82 -2.47
CA VAL A 51 -20.02 -26.03 -2.50
C VAL A 51 -18.61 -25.70 -3.01
N ALA A 52 -18.50 -24.85 -4.04
CA ALA A 52 -17.22 -24.35 -4.54
C ALA A 52 -16.45 -23.60 -3.45
N LEU A 53 -17.14 -22.72 -2.72
CA LEU A 53 -16.58 -21.92 -1.65
C LEU A 53 -16.15 -22.79 -0.47
N ASP A 54 -16.88 -23.86 -0.14
CA ASP A 54 -16.42 -24.81 0.87
C ASP A 54 -15.08 -25.46 0.50
N LYS A 55 -14.90 -25.86 -0.75
CA LYS A 55 -13.62 -26.39 -1.23
C LYS A 55 -12.52 -25.35 -1.17
N PHE A 56 -12.81 -24.12 -1.61
CA PHE A 56 -11.87 -23.01 -1.53
C PHE A 56 -11.43 -22.74 -0.08
N TYR A 57 -12.37 -22.60 0.86
CA TYR A 57 -12.01 -22.33 2.25
C TYR A 57 -11.39 -23.53 2.95
N GLN A 58 -11.67 -24.77 2.53
CA GLN A 58 -10.88 -25.93 2.98
C GLN A 58 -9.42 -25.81 2.55
N GLN A 59 -9.15 -25.33 1.33
CA GLN A 59 -7.80 -25.07 0.88
C GLN A 59 -7.15 -23.92 1.66
N VAL A 60 -7.86 -22.81 1.88
CA VAL A 60 -7.39 -21.67 2.69
C VAL A 60 -6.97 -22.14 4.09
N ARG A 61 -7.75 -23.00 4.73
CA ARG A 61 -7.43 -23.52 6.07
C ARG A 61 -6.13 -24.35 6.10
N LYS A 62 -5.78 -25.01 5.00
CA LYS A 62 -4.57 -25.84 4.88
C LYS A 62 -3.32 -25.05 4.48
N THR A 63 -3.46 -23.82 4.03
CA THR A 63 -2.37 -23.00 3.51
C THR A 63 -2.06 -21.86 4.49
N PRO A 64 -0.97 -21.93 5.28
CA PRO A 64 -0.64 -20.95 6.33
C PRO A 64 -0.63 -19.49 5.84
N GLU A 65 -0.13 -19.26 4.62
CA GLU A 65 -0.04 -17.95 3.98
C GLU A 65 -1.40 -17.30 3.77
N THR A 66 -2.46 -18.09 3.67
CA THR A 66 -3.84 -17.62 3.50
C THR A 66 -4.65 -17.73 4.79
N ARG A 67 -4.43 -18.77 5.61
CA ARG A 67 -5.11 -18.97 6.90
C ARG A 67 -4.85 -17.81 7.87
N LYS A 68 -3.65 -17.24 7.86
CA LYS A 68 -3.24 -16.16 8.77
C LYS A 68 -4.12 -14.91 8.73
N PHE A 69 -4.91 -14.72 7.67
CA PHE A 69 -5.82 -13.58 7.53
C PHE A 69 -7.15 -13.75 8.27
N PHE A 70 -7.42 -14.93 8.80
CA PHE A 70 -8.67 -15.25 9.50
C PHE A 70 -8.37 -15.59 10.96
N SER A 71 -8.94 -14.82 11.89
CA SER A 71 -8.75 -15.03 13.33
C SER A 71 -9.71 -16.09 13.87
N SER A 72 -10.84 -16.31 13.20
CA SER A 72 -11.86 -17.27 13.59
C SER A 72 -12.58 -17.90 12.39
N GLU A 73 -13.28 -19.01 12.62
CA GLU A 73 -14.17 -19.61 11.62
C GLU A 73 -15.34 -18.67 11.25
N LYS A 74 -15.77 -17.80 12.17
CA LYS A 74 -16.78 -16.77 11.91
C LYS A 74 -16.32 -15.75 10.85
N ASP A 75 -15.03 -15.42 10.82
CA ASP A 75 -14.46 -14.54 9.79
C ASP A 75 -14.53 -15.20 8.41
N ILE A 76 -14.26 -16.51 8.36
CA ILE A 76 -14.39 -17.31 7.14
C ILE A 76 -15.84 -17.34 6.67
N ASP A 77 -16.80 -17.60 7.57
CA ASP A 77 -18.22 -17.64 7.23
C ASP A 77 -18.72 -16.29 6.69
N HIS A 78 -18.30 -15.18 7.31
CA HIS A 78 -18.62 -13.84 6.83
C HIS A 78 -18.02 -13.57 5.43
N ALA A 79 -16.77 -13.96 5.22
CA ALA A 79 -16.12 -13.84 3.92
C ALA A 79 -16.79 -14.70 2.85
N LYS A 80 -17.24 -15.92 3.21
CA LYS A 80 -18.00 -16.82 2.34
C LYS A 80 -19.31 -16.18 1.89
N GLN A 81 -20.09 -15.61 2.81
CA GLN A 81 -21.34 -14.92 2.48
C GLN A 81 -21.10 -13.71 1.55
N ALA A 82 -20.04 -12.94 1.80
CA ALA A 82 -19.67 -11.81 0.94
C ALA A 82 -19.30 -12.28 -0.48
N GLN A 83 -18.57 -13.40 -0.60
CA GLN A 83 -18.23 -14.03 -1.88
C GLN A 83 -19.49 -14.50 -2.62
N GLU A 84 -20.48 -15.09 -1.94
CA GLU A 84 -21.74 -15.49 -2.56
C GLU A 84 -22.46 -14.31 -3.23
N GLY A 85 -22.55 -13.17 -2.53
CA GLY A 85 -23.11 -11.95 -3.09
C GLY A 85 -22.29 -11.39 -4.27
N HIS A 86 -20.97 -11.45 -4.20
CA HIS A 86 -20.08 -10.98 -5.27
C HIS A 86 -20.24 -11.79 -6.56
N TRP A 87 -20.17 -13.12 -6.47
CA TRP A 87 -20.36 -14.02 -7.61
C TRP A 87 -21.76 -13.95 -8.21
N GLY A 88 -22.78 -13.68 -7.39
CA GLY A 88 -24.12 -13.35 -7.88
C GLY A 88 -24.08 -12.20 -8.89
N ASN A 89 -23.40 -11.10 -8.55
CA ASN A 89 -23.24 -9.94 -9.43
C ASN A 89 -22.43 -10.26 -10.70
N ILE A 90 -21.40 -11.12 -10.62
CA ILE A 90 -20.65 -11.56 -11.80
C ILE A 90 -21.59 -12.31 -12.75
N SER A 91 -22.37 -13.26 -12.23
CA SER A 91 -23.29 -14.09 -13.01
C SER A 91 -24.48 -13.33 -13.61
N ASP A 92 -24.78 -12.12 -13.10
CA ASP A 92 -25.78 -11.22 -13.71
C ASP A 92 -25.33 -10.64 -15.06
N GLY A 93 -24.01 -10.64 -15.32
CA GLY A 93 -23.44 -10.07 -16.55
C GLY A 93 -23.75 -8.57 -16.72
N ASN A 94 -23.96 -7.87 -15.60
CA ASN A 94 -24.24 -6.43 -15.55
C ASN A 94 -23.02 -5.69 -14.99
N PHE A 95 -22.04 -5.43 -15.85
CA PHE A 95 -20.75 -4.81 -15.50
C PHE A 95 -20.86 -3.28 -15.42
N ASN A 96 -21.76 -2.80 -14.55
CA ASN A 96 -22.05 -1.38 -14.37
C ASN A 96 -21.14 -0.72 -13.32
N LYS A 97 -21.43 0.55 -12.99
CA LYS A 97 -20.69 1.32 -11.98
C LYS A 97 -20.68 0.66 -10.59
N ASP A 98 -21.76 -0.02 -10.21
CA ASP A 98 -21.87 -0.64 -8.88
C ASP A 98 -21.01 -1.91 -8.83
N TYR A 99 -20.92 -2.64 -9.94
CA TYR A 99 -19.96 -3.73 -10.11
C TYR A 99 -18.52 -3.21 -9.99
N ALA A 100 -18.16 -2.16 -10.75
CA ALA A 100 -16.82 -1.57 -10.70
C ALA A 100 -16.43 -1.13 -9.28
N ALA A 101 -17.34 -0.47 -8.56
CA ALA A 101 -17.13 -0.04 -7.18
C ALA A 101 -16.95 -1.22 -6.20
N ARG A 102 -17.67 -2.34 -6.40
CA ARG A 102 -17.50 -3.56 -5.61
C ARG A 102 -16.15 -4.20 -5.84
N VAL A 103 -15.76 -4.44 -7.10
CA VAL A 103 -14.47 -5.04 -7.44
C VAL A 103 -13.31 -4.19 -6.91
N ARG A 104 -13.44 -2.87 -6.99
CA ARG A 104 -12.46 -1.97 -6.39
C ARG A 104 -12.34 -2.17 -4.88
N ARG A 105 -13.45 -2.25 -4.15
CA ARG A 105 -13.39 -2.52 -2.69
C ARG A 105 -12.70 -3.83 -2.39
N ILE A 106 -12.96 -4.87 -3.19
CA ILE A 106 -12.28 -6.17 -3.06
C ILE A 106 -10.77 -6.02 -3.27
N GLY A 107 -10.32 -5.36 -4.34
CA GLY A 107 -8.89 -5.11 -4.59
C GLY A 107 -8.22 -4.32 -3.46
N MET A 108 -8.87 -3.25 -2.98
CA MET A 108 -8.36 -2.44 -1.86
C MET A 108 -8.21 -3.25 -0.56
N VAL A 109 -9.18 -4.12 -0.25
CA VAL A 109 -9.12 -4.99 0.94
C VAL A 109 -7.94 -5.95 0.83
N HIS A 110 -7.76 -6.60 -0.33
CA HIS A 110 -6.67 -7.54 -0.53
C HIS A 110 -5.29 -6.87 -0.49
N ALA A 111 -5.16 -5.65 -1.04
CA ALA A 111 -3.93 -4.85 -0.93
C ALA A 111 -3.63 -4.49 0.53
N ARG A 112 -4.65 -4.03 1.26
CA ARG A 112 -4.51 -3.63 2.66
C ARG A 112 -4.04 -4.77 3.55
N ILE A 113 -4.56 -5.97 3.36
CA ILE A 113 -4.13 -7.15 4.14
C ILE A 113 -2.83 -7.75 3.58
N GLY A 114 -2.38 -7.35 2.39
CA GLY A 114 -1.18 -7.88 1.75
C GLY A 114 -1.34 -9.33 1.28
N LEU A 115 -2.54 -9.71 0.81
CA LEU A 115 -2.73 -11.04 0.19
C LEU A 115 -2.03 -11.06 -1.17
N GLU A 116 -1.04 -11.93 -1.33
CA GLU A 116 -0.35 -12.05 -2.62
C GLU A 116 -1.30 -12.46 -3.76
N PRO A 117 -1.18 -11.84 -4.96
CA PRO A 117 -2.03 -12.16 -6.11
C PRO A 117 -2.07 -13.64 -6.48
N ARG A 118 -0.99 -14.40 -6.25
CA ARG A 118 -0.93 -15.85 -6.52
C ARG A 118 -2.02 -16.64 -5.78
N TRP A 119 -2.32 -16.26 -4.53
CA TRP A 119 -3.31 -16.94 -3.70
C TRP A 119 -4.72 -16.53 -4.07
N TYR A 120 -4.90 -15.25 -4.41
CA TYR A 120 -6.16 -14.72 -4.93
C TYR A 120 -6.56 -15.44 -6.22
N MET A 121 -5.66 -15.50 -7.22
CA MET A 121 -5.89 -16.22 -8.48
C MET A 121 -6.11 -17.72 -8.27
N GLY A 122 -5.34 -18.35 -7.36
CA GLY A 122 -5.55 -19.75 -6.98
C GLY A 122 -6.94 -20.03 -6.43
N GLY A 123 -7.51 -19.09 -5.67
CA GLY A 123 -8.89 -19.19 -5.17
C GLY A 123 -9.93 -19.23 -6.29
N TYR A 124 -9.82 -18.32 -7.27
CA TYR A 124 -10.68 -18.33 -8.45
C TYR A 124 -10.53 -19.61 -9.27
N ALA A 125 -9.32 -20.14 -9.41
CA ALA A 125 -9.11 -21.41 -10.11
C ALA A 125 -9.88 -22.57 -9.48
N ILE A 126 -9.89 -22.68 -8.14
CA ILE A 126 -10.64 -23.71 -7.41
C ILE A 126 -12.15 -23.56 -7.62
N ILE A 127 -12.67 -22.33 -7.52
CA ILE A 127 -14.09 -22.05 -7.67
C ILE A 127 -14.54 -22.32 -9.11
N LEU A 128 -13.82 -21.79 -10.09
CA LEU A 128 -14.13 -21.92 -11.51
C LEU A 128 -14.04 -23.38 -11.97
N ASP A 129 -13.04 -24.16 -11.52
CA ASP A 129 -12.96 -25.59 -11.78
C ASP A 129 -14.22 -26.34 -11.33
N HIS A 130 -14.71 -26.04 -10.12
CA HIS A 130 -15.92 -26.66 -9.62
C HIS A 130 -17.15 -26.28 -10.46
N LEU A 131 -17.32 -25.00 -10.77
CA LEU A 131 -18.46 -24.51 -11.55
C LEU A 131 -18.48 -25.11 -12.96
N ILE A 132 -17.32 -25.19 -13.63
CA ILE A 132 -17.20 -25.82 -14.95
C ILE A 132 -17.59 -27.30 -14.86
N LYS A 133 -17.06 -28.05 -13.89
CA LYS A 133 -17.40 -29.47 -13.71
C LYS A 133 -18.89 -29.68 -13.43
N ALA A 134 -19.51 -28.82 -12.62
CA ALA A 134 -20.94 -28.90 -12.34
C ALA A 134 -21.78 -28.60 -13.58
N ALA A 135 -21.41 -27.57 -14.35
CA ALA A 135 -22.05 -27.21 -15.62
C ALA A 135 -21.99 -28.33 -16.65
N VAL A 136 -20.82 -28.96 -16.81
CA VAL A 136 -20.66 -30.09 -17.73
C VAL A 136 -21.51 -31.28 -17.26
N LYS A 137 -21.54 -31.57 -15.96
CA LYS A 137 -22.34 -32.67 -15.40
C LYS A 137 -23.84 -32.47 -15.59
N GLU A 138 -24.33 -31.23 -15.52
CA GLU A 138 -25.75 -30.91 -15.75
C GLU A 138 -26.14 -31.09 -17.23
N LYS A 139 -25.19 -30.88 -18.15
CA LYS A 139 -25.40 -31.11 -19.59
C LYS A 139 -25.37 -32.57 -20.00
N LEU A 140 -24.60 -33.41 -19.31
CA LEU A 140 -24.55 -34.83 -19.64
C LEU A 140 -25.95 -35.46 -19.46
N PRO A 141 -26.50 -36.13 -20.48
CA PRO A 141 -27.86 -36.63 -20.42
C PRO A 141 -27.99 -37.66 -19.29
N LYS A 142 -28.75 -37.31 -18.25
CA LYS A 142 -29.24 -38.30 -17.28
C LYS A 142 -30.29 -39.17 -17.95
N ARG A 143 -29.87 -40.16 -18.74
CA ARG A 143 -30.64 -41.33 -19.22
C ARG A 143 -32.18 -41.11 -19.17
N ARG A 144 -32.70 -40.13 -19.90
CA ARG A 144 -34.13 -39.80 -19.98
C ARG A 144 -34.51 -39.81 -21.44
N LEU A 145 -35.41 -40.72 -21.78
CA LEU A 145 -35.80 -41.06 -23.15
C LEU A 145 -36.58 -39.96 -23.89
N PHE A 146 -36.94 -38.85 -23.24
CA PHE A 146 -37.69 -37.77 -23.88
C PHE A 146 -37.40 -36.43 -23.20
N SER A 147 -36.66 -35.55 -23.88
CA SER A 147 -36.72 -34.08 -23.77
C SER A 147 -35.56 -33.44 -24.53
N ASP A 148 -35.86 -32.87 -25.69
CA ASP A 148 -34.93 -32.12 -26.56
C ASP A 148 -34.94 -30.61 -26.27
N SER A 149 -35.31 -30.20 -25.04
CA SER A 149 -35.45 -28.79 -24.63
C SER A 149 -34.25 -28.25 -23.85
N GLY A 150 -33.08 -28.89 -23.98
CA GLY A 150 -31.83 -28.43 -23.38
C GLY A 150 -31.05 -27.51 -24.31
N MET A 151 -30.36 -26.52 -23.74
CA MET A 151 -29.42 -25.67 -24.51
C MET A 151 -28.41 -26.54 -25.30
N SER A 152 -28.17 -26.19 -26.56
CA SER A 152 -27.27 -26.90 -27.47
C SER A 152 -25.81 -26.87 -26.99
N ALA A 153 -24.96 -27.73 -27.59
CA ALA A 153 -23.53 -27.74 -27.28
C ALA A 153 -22.84 -26.40 -27.59
N ALA A 154 -23.24 -25.72 -28.67
CA ALA A 154 -22.71 -24.42 -29.04
C ALA A 154 -23.09 -23.34 -28.02
N GLU A 155 -24.38 -23.25 -27.66
CA GLU A 155 -24.86 -22.29 -26.65
C GLU A 155 -24.23 -22.57 -25.27
N PHE A 156 -23.98 -23.84 -24.93
CA PHE A 156 -23.28 -24.21 -23.71
C PHE A 156 -21.81 -23.78 -23.72
N GLY A 157 -21.12 -23.98 -24.84
CA GLY A 157 -19.76 -23.49 -25.04
C GLY A 157 -19.66 -21.97 -24.89
N GLU A 158 -20.62 -21.25 -25.48
CA GLU A 158 -20.73 -19.79 -25.36
C GLU A 158 -20.93 -19.35 -23.91
N ALA A 159 -21.80 -20.04 -23.17
CA ALA A 159 -22.06 -19.75 -21.76
C ALA A 159 -20.84 -19.99 -20.87
N LEU A 160 -20.13 -21.12 -21.06
CA LEU A 160 -18.89 -21.42 -20.32
C LEU A 160 -17.75 -20.47 -20.67
N GLY A 161 -17.61 -20.11 -21.95
CA GLY A 161 -16.65 -19.10 -22.40
C GLY A 161 -16.93 -17.74 -21.77
N SER A 162 -18.20 -17.34 -21.71
CA SER A 162 -18.64 -16.09 -21.10
C SER A 162 -18.42 -16.06 -19.59
N LEU A 163 -18.66 -17.18 -18.88
CA LEU A 163 -18.30 -17.33 -17.47
C LEU A 163 -16.79 -17.17 -17.24
N SER A 164 -15.98 -17.81 -18.06
CA SER A 164 -14.52 -17.73 -17.97
C SER A 164 -14.04 -16.29 -18.19
N LYS A 165 -14.54 -15.59 -19.22
CA LYS A 165 -14.24 -14.18 -19.47
C LYS A 165 -14.65 -13.28 -18.30
N ALA A 166 -15.83 -13.49 -17.72
CA ALA A 166 -16.30 -12.69 -16.59
C ALA A 166 -15.43 -12.85 -15.35
N VAL A 167 -14.97 -14.07 -15.07
CA VAL A 167 -14.04 -14.36 -13.98
C VAL A 167 -12.67 -13.73 -14.22
N MET A 168 -12.15 -13.81 -15.45
CA MET A 168 -10.89 -13.16 -15.81
C MET A 168 -10.96 -11.63 -15.67
N LEU A 169 -12.08 -11.02 -16.10
CA LEU A 169 -12.31 -9.58 -15.94
C LEU A 169 -12.31 -9.18 -14.47
N ASP A 170 -13.02 -9.92 -13.63
CA ASP A 170 -13.12 -9.65 -12.19
C ASP A 170 -11.75 -9.73 -11.50
N MET A 171 -10.94 -10.74 -11.86
CA MET A 171 -9.56 -10.86 -11.38
C MET A 171 -8.67 -9.72 -11.85
N ASP A 172 -8.69 -9.38 -13.14
CA ASP A 172 -7.87 -8.31 -13.72
C ASP A 172 -8.15 -6.96 -13.05
N LEU A 173 -9.43 -6.62 -12.88
CA LEU A 173 -9.83 -5.39 -12.21
C LEU A 173 -9.39 -5.36 -10.74
N ALA A 174 -9.59 -6.45 -9.99
CA ALA A 174 -9.20 -6.53 -8.59
C ALA A 174 -7.67 -6.44 -8.42
N ILE A 175 -6.90 -7.10 -9.29
CA ILE A 175 -5.43 -7.09 -9.27
C ILE A 175 -4.88 -5.73 -9.69
N SER A 176 -5.48 -5.07 -10.69
CA SER A 176 -5.10 -3.71 -11.08
C SER A 176 -5.21 -2.76 -9.88
N VAL A 177 -6.34 -2.80 -9.18
CA VAL A 177 -6.54 -2.00 -7.96
C VAL A 177 -5.58 -2.42 -6.85
N TYR A 178 -5.30 -3.72 -6.70
CA TYR A 178 -4.34 -4.21 -5.73
C TYR A 178 -2.96 -3.59 -5.93
N ILE A 179 -2.47 -3.60 -7.17
CA ILE A 179 -1.13 -3.10 -7.53
C ILE A 179 -1.05 -1.60 -7.27
N ASP A 180 -2.05 -0.84 -7.73
CA ASP A 180 -2.11 0.61 -7.51
C ASP A 180 -2.06 0.98 -6.03
N GLU A 181 -2.83 0.28 -5.19
CA GLU A 181 -2.89 0.56 -3.76
C GLU A 181 -1.63 0.10 -3.02
N ALA A 182 -1.04 -1.03 -3.43
CA ALA A 182 0.24 -1.49 -2.88
C ALA A 182 1.37 -0.51 -3.21
N GLU A 183 1.41 0.04 -4.43
CA GLU A 183 2.39 1.04 -4.84
C GLU A 183 2.22 2.35 -4.05
N LYS A 184 0.99 2.86 -3.93
CA LYS A 184 0.69 4.04 -3.10
C LYS A 184 1.12 3.84 -1.65
N ALA A 185 0.82 2.68 -1.07
CA ALA A 185 1.21 2.37 0.31
C ALA A 185 2.74 2.33 0.47
N LYS A 186 3.46 1.75 -0.51
CA LYS A 186 4.92 1.74 -0.54
C LYS A 186 5.50 3.16 -0.60
N LEU A 187 5.01 3.99 -1.51
CA LEU A 187 5.45 5.38 -1.64
C LEU A 187 5.18 6.18 -0.37
N ALA A 188 3.97 6.07 0.20
CA ALA A 188 3.62 6.74 1.46
C ALA A 188 4.51 6.29 2.63
N GLY A 189 4.84 5.00 2.69
CA GLY A 189 5.78 4.46 3.68
C GLY A 189 7.19 5.04 3.52
N GLN A 190 7.69 5.14 2.29
CA GLN A 190 8.98 5.77 1.98
C GLN A 190 9.00 7.25 2.36
N THR A 191 7.97 8.02 1.99
CA THR A 191 7.86 9.43 2.36
C THR A 191 7.83 9.61 3.88
N THR A 192 7.11 8.74 4.61
CA THR A 192 7.05 8.78 6.08
C THR A 192 8.40 8.46 6.70
N ALA A 193 9.12 7.46 6.18
CA ALA A 193 10.45 7.10 6.65
C ALA A 193 11.44 8.25 6.44
N ILE A 194 11.45 8.86 5.25
CA ILE A 194 12.29 10.02 4.92
C ILE A 194 11.96 11.20 5.84
N ALA A 195 10.67 11.51 6.05
CA ALA A 195 10.25 12.59 6.93
C ALA A 195 10.70 12.35 8.39
N LYS A 196 10.65 11.10 8.87
CA LYS A 196 11.14 10.73 10.21
C LYS A 196 12.66 10.91 10.32
N GLU A 197 13.41 10.49 9.30
CA GLU A 197 14.87 10.70 9.24
C GLU A 197 15.23 12.19 9.25
N GLN A 198 14.56 13.00 8.43
CA GLN A 198 14.74 14.44 8.40
C GLN A 198 14.40 15.08 9.74
N GLY A 199 13.30 14.66 10.38
CA GLY A 199 12.93 15.12 11.72
C GLY A 199 14.01 14.86 12.77
N LEU A 200 14.58 13.65 12.78
CA LEU A 200 15.67 13.27 13.68
C LEU A 200 16.92 14.13 13.45
N VAL A 201 17.28 14.37 12.19
CA VAL A 201 18.41 15.23 11.83
C VAL A 201 18.14 16.67 12.28
N CYS A 202 17.01 17.25 11.92
CA CYS A 202 16.64 18.62 12.33
C CYS A 202 16.63 18.78 13.85
N GLU A 203 16.13 17.81 14.60
CA GLU A 203 16.13 17.85 16.06
C GLU A 203 17.56 17.80 16.63
N SER A 204 18.41 16.91 16.12
CA SER A 204 19.78 16.73 16.60
C SER A 204 20.64 17.97 16.35
N PHE A 205 20.60 18.50 15.13
CA PHE A 205 21.32 19.73 14.78
C PHE A 205 20.72 20.95 15.47
N GLY A 206 19.39 21.03 15.61
CA GLY A 206 18.71 22.11 16.32
C GLY A 206 19.16 22.21 17.78
N LYS A 207 19.26 21.08 18.49
CA LYS A 207 19.78 21.04 19.87
C LYS A 207 21.25 21.49 19.95
N ALA A 208 22.10 21.05 19.02
CA ALA A 208 23.50 21.46 19.00
C ALA A 208 23.66 22.95 18.68
N MET A 209 22.92 23.47 17.69
CA MET A 209 22.92 24.89 17.35
C MET A 209 22.41 25.77 18.50
N ALA A 210 21.40 25.33 19.25
CA ALA A 210 20.93 26.05 20.43
C ALA A 210 22.02 26.18 21.49
N ARG A 211 22.85 25.13 21.69
CA ARG A 211 24.00 25.18 22.61
C ARG A 211 25.08 26.15 22.15
N VAL A 212 25.43 26.12 20.86
CA VAL A 212 26.34 27.10 20.26
C VAL A 212 25.83 28.54 20.47
N ALA A 213 24.53 28.78 20.24
CA ALA A 213 23.92 30.09 20.45
C ALA A 213 23.97 30.54 21.92
N SER A 214 23.88 29.61 22.87
CA SER A 214 24.11 29.87 24.30
C SER A 214 25.59 29.98 24.69
N LYS A 215 26.50 30.10 23.72
CA LYS A 215 27.97 30.19 23.90
C LYS A 215 28.61 28.92 24.48
N ASP A 216 27.90 27.80 24.41
CA ASP A 216 28.43 26.48 24.78
C ASP A 216 28.98 25.78 23.54
N LEU A 217 30.29 25.89 23.34
CA LEU A 217 31.02 25.26 22.23
C LEU A 217 31.58 23.88 22.60
N THR A 218 31.17 23.30 23.73
CA THR A 218 31.48 21.91 24.09
C THR A 218 30.45 20.93 23.51
N CYS A 219 29.46 21.44 22.79
CA CYS A 219 28.46 20.62 22.14
C CYS A 219 29.01 19.89 20.91
N GLU A 220 28.47 18.72 20.68
CA GLU A 220 28.63 17.96 19.45
C GLU A 220 27.28 17.42 19.03
N VAL A 221 27.11 17.23 17.72
CA VAL A 221 26.02 16.41 17.22
C VAL A 221 26.44 14.95 17.42
N SER A 222 25.87 14.32 18.44
CA SER A 222 26.05 12.91 18.78
C SER A 222 24.74 12.13 18.59
N GLY A 223 24.82 10.80 18.47
CA GLY A 223 23.69 9.91 18.25
C GLY A 223 23.70 9.20 16.89
N GLU A 224 22.76 8.28 16.71
CA GLU A 224 22.60 7.51 15.47
C GLU A 224 21.88 8.34 14.40
N LEU A 225 22.66 9.02 13.55
CA LEU A 225 22.15 9.65 12.33
C LEU A 225 22.22 8.68 11.15
N PRO A 226 21.28 8.79 10.18
CA PRO A 226 21.40 8.05 8.93
C PRO A 226 22.73 8.36 8.24
N LYS A 227 23.33 7.35 7.59
CA LYS A 227 24.67 7.44 6.99
C LYS A 227 24.84 8.63 6.04
N ALA A 228 23.77 9.00 5.31
CA ALA A 228 23.77 10.14 4.39
C ALA A 228 24.10 11.48 5.07
N TYR A 229 23.86 11.61 6.38
CA TYR A 229 24.10 12.84 7.16
C TYR A 229 25.41 12.81 7.96
N HIS A 230 26.21 11.75 7.86
CA HIS A 230 27.50 11.67 8.57
C HIS A 230 28.49 12.75 8.16
N PRO A 231 28.62 13.13 6.88
CA PRO A 231 29.47 14.26 6.48
C PRO A 231 29.01 15.57 7.13
N LEU A 232 27.71 15.86 7.11
CA LEU A 232 27.15 17.06 7.74
C LEU A 232 27.44 17.12 9.25
N ARG A 233 27.39 15.98 9.95
CA ARG A 233 27.76 15.87 11.37
C ARG A 233 29.24 16.19 11.58
N ALA A 234 30.10 15.61 10.75
CA ALA A 234 31.55 15.84 10.83
C ALA A 234 31.88 17.32 10.60
N ASP A 235 31.31 17.93 9.56
CA ASP A 235 31.52 19.33 9.22
C ASP A 235 31.07 20.27 10.36
N PHE A 236 29.89 20.03 10.93
CA PHE A 236 29.39 20.81 12.07
C PHE A 236 30.32 20.68 13.29
N ASN A 237 30.68 19.46 13.68
CA ASN A 237 31.54 19.23 14.84
C ASN A 237 32.95 19.83 14.64
N ASN A 238 33.49 19.75 13.42
CA ASN A 238 34.78 20.37 13.07
C ASN A 238 34.71 21.90 13.14
N ALA A 239 33.62 22.50 12.66
CA ALA A 239 33.42 23.95 12.72
C ALA A 239 33.32 24.45 14.16
N VAL A 240 32.51 23.79 15.01
CA VAL A 240 32.41 24.12 16.45
C VAL A 240 33.76 23.91 17.15
N GLY A 241 34.47 22.83 16.84
CA GLY A 241 35.81 22.56 17.37
C GLY A 241 36.82 23.65 17.01
N THR A 242 36.83 24.09 15.74
CA THR A 242 37.70 25.18 15.26
C THR A 242 37.37 26.49 15.99
N LEU A 243 36.09 26.84 16.10
CA LEU A 243 35.66 28.06 16.79
C LEU A 243 36.08 28.06 18.26
N ARG A 244 35.93 26.91 18.94
CA ARG A 244 36.38 26.74 20.32
C ARG A 244 37.88 26.96 20.46
N GLN A 245 38.70 26.41 19.56
CA GLN A 245 40.15 26.60 19.56
C GLN A 245 40.52 28.08 19.34
N SER A 246 39.88 28.76 18.40
CA SER A 246 40.14 30.19 18.16
C SER A 246 39.85 31.05 19.40
N LEU A 247 38.74 30.80 20.10
CA LEU A 247 38.41 31.53 21.33
C LEU A 247 39.36 31.21 22.49
N GLN A 248 39.84 29.96 22.60
CA GLN A 248 40.87 29.59 23.57
C GLN A 248 42.18 30.33 23.31
N SER A 249 42.61 30.46 22.05
CA SER A 249 43.78 31.24 21.67
C SER A 249 43.63 32.72 22.03
N VAL A 250 42.45 33.32 21.78
CA VAL A 250 42.18 34.72 22.15
C VAL A 250 42.25 34.89 23.67
N ALA A 251 41.60 34.01 24.44
CA ALA A 251 41.62 34.06 25.90
C ALA A 251 43.05 33.94 26.46
N GLN A 252 43.88 33.07 25.87
CA GLN A 252 45.29 32.92 26.24
C GLN A 252 46.10 34.20 25.95
N VAL A 253 45.90 34.82 24.78
CA VAL A 253 46.57 36.09 24.43
C VAL A 253 46.15 37.20 25.39
N THR A 254 44.86 37.34 25.71
CA THR A 254 44.37 38.33 26.67
C THR A 254 44.96 38.12 28.06
N GLY A 255 45.04 36.87 28.54
CA GLY A 255 45.66 36.56 29.84
C GLY A 255 47.16 36.91 29.89
N SER A 256 47.90 36.66 28.81
CA SER A 256 49.30 37.08 28.70
C SER A 256 49.46 38.60 28.73
N ILE A 257 48.56 39.35 28.07
CA ILE A 257 48.55 40.82 28.10
C ILE A 257 48.27 41.33 29.51
N GLU A 258 47.29 40.77 30.23
CA GLU A 258 47.01 41.15 31.63
C GLU A 258 48.18 40.84 32.57
N GLY A 259 48.92 39.77 32.31
CA GLY A 259 50.17 39.45 33.01
C GLY A 259 51.24 40.52 32.77
N ALA A 260 51.50 40.85 31.50
CA ALA A 260 52.47 41.89 31.13
C ALA A 260 52.11 43.27 31.68
N ILE A 261 50.81 43.64 31.68
CA ILE A 261 50.34 44.90 32.28
C ILE A 261 50.66 44.94 33.78
N ARG A 262 50.42 43.83 34.51
CA ARG A 262 50.75 43.76 35.94
C ARG A 262 52.25 43.92 36.21
N GLU A 263 53.11 43.31 35.39
CA GLU A 263 54.56 43.49 35.51
C GLU A 263 54.99 44.93 35.24
N ILE A 264 54.44 45.56 34.20
CA ILE A 264 54.72 46.98 33.88
C ILE A 264 54.26 47.89 35.02
N SER A 265 53.08 47.67 35.58
CA SER A 265 52.59 48.44 36.74
C SER A 265 53.49 48.27 37.96
N CYS A 266 53.89 47.04 38.31
CA CYS A 266 54.84 46.80 39.40
C CYS A 266 56.19 47.49 39.17
N ALA A 267 56.73 47.43 37.95
CA ALA A 267 58.00 48.08 37.61
C ALA A 267 57.89 49.62 37.66
N ALA A 268 56.76 50.17 37.22
CA ALA A 268 56.49 51.61 37.31
C ALA A 268 56.36 52.08 38.77
N ASP A 269 55.68 51.31 39.64
CA ASP A 269 55.57 51.60 41.07
C ASP A 269 56.94 51.51 41.79
N ASP A 270 57.76 50.52 41.45
CA ASP A 270 59.13 50.41 41.99
C ASP A 270 60.01 51.59 41.56
N LEU A 271 59.90 52.00 40.29
CA LEU A 271 60.61 53.18 39.78
C LEU A 271 60.15 54.46 40.48
N SER A 272 58.85 54.65 40.68
CA SER A 272 58.29 55.79 41.43
C SER A 272 58.79 55.83 42.87
N ARG A 273 58.95 54.69 43.53
CA ARG A 273 59.50 54.62 44.90
C ARG A 273 61.00 54.90 44.98
N ARG A 274 61.74 54.67 43.89
CA ARG A 274 63.19 54.95 43.83
C ARG A 274 63.53 56.38 43.41
N THR A 275 62.54 57.15 42.96
CA THR A 275 62.73 58.52 42.43
C THR A 275 62.14 59.61 43.35
N LEU A 276 61.56 59.23 44.49
CA LEU A 276 61.19 60.09 45.63
C LEU A 276 62.15 59.86 46.79
#